data_AF-A0A0F9BI23-F1
#
_entry.id   AF-A0A0F9BI23-F1
#
_cell.length_a   1.000
_cell.length_b   1.000
_cell.length_c   1.000
_cell.angle_alpha   90.00
_cell.angle_beta   90.00
_cell.angle_gamma   90.00
#
_symmetry.space_group_name_H-M   'P 1'
#
loop_
_entity.id
_entity.type
_entity.pdbx_description
1 polymer ?
#
loop_
_entity_poly.entity_id
_entity_poly.type
_entity_poly.pdbx_seq_one_letter_code
_entity_poly.pdbx_strand_id
1 'polypeptide(L)'
;MGGQLTNFLICCKFTGMGRTFLIAVVMAGLALAMVVAITVVSSTTGITGPGAAEAGESQEVTRDEWLKSFPFEVVDYFCQESMFFMQCFEVTPHECIQVASSAVDACLEYMEAQLPDTLDKDARDLWGARLVSCAGSVYEQALRKRLMFKDTQMCSDPSR
;
A
#
# COMPACT_ATOMS: atom_id res chain seq x y z
N MET A 1 -20.23 11.05 32.82
CA MET A 1 -19.36 12.10 32.23
C MET A 1 -18.40 11.35 31.32
N GLY A 2 -18.60 11.19 30.02
CA GLY A 2 -19.16 12.09 29.01
C GLY A 2 -18.01 12.49 28.07
N GLY A 3 -17.63 11.61 27.14
CA GLY A 3 -16.57 11.85 26.16
C GLY A 3 -16.91 11.16 24.84
N GLN A 4 -17.19 11.95 23.81
CA GLN A 4 -17.57 11.51 22.46
C GLN A 4 -16.37 10.93 21.71
N LEU A 5 -16.56 9.75 21.12
CA LEU A 5 -15.68 9.19 20.10
C LEU A 5 -16.07 9.78 18.74
N THR A 6 -15.32 10.77 18.26
CA THR A 6 -15.44 11.27 16.90
C THR A 6 -14.62 10.40 15.95
N ASN A 7 -15.33 9.78 15.00
CA ASN A 7 -14.77 9.11 13.82
C ASN A 7 -13.77 10.01 13.08
N PHE A 8 -12.53 9.55 12.96
CA PHE A 8 -11.58 10.10 11.99
C PHE A 8 -11.76 9.38 10.65
N LEU A 9 -12.69 9.87 9.83
CA LEU A 9 -12.55 9.72 8.38
C LEU A 9 -11.46 10.69 7.91
N ILE A 10 -10.30 10.16 7.55
CA ILE A 10 -9.30 10.92 6.80
C ILE A 10 -9.78 10.98 5.34
N CYS A 11 -10.61 11.98 5.04
CA CYS A 11 -10.85 12.43 3.68
C CYS A 11 -9.60 13.18 3.21
N CYS A 12 -8.77 12.55 2.39
CA CYS A 12 -7.76 13.26 1.59
C CYS A 12 -8.47 14.12 0.53
N LYS A 13 -8.87 15.32 0.93
CA LYS A 13 -9.40 16.35 0.06
C LYS A 13 -8.23 17.07 -0.62
N PHE A 14 -7.78 16.57 -1.77
CA PHE A 14 -6.87 17.31 -2.64
C PHE A 14 -7.69 18.34 -3.42
N THR A 15 -7.88 19.52 -2.85
CA THR A 15 -8.46 20.67 -3.55
C THR A 15 -7.38 21.72 -3.79
N GLY A 16 -7.00 21.86 -5.07
CA GLY A 16 -6.36 23.05 -5.61
C GLY A 16 -4.83 23.06 -5.56
N MET A 17 -4.18 23.04 -6.72
CA MET A 17 -3.77 24.28 -7.39
C MET A 17 -3.15 23.92 -8.74
N GLY A 18 -3.74 24.44 -9.83
CA GLY A 18 -3.19 24.31 -11.17
C GLY A 18 -1.80 24.90 -11.25
N ARG A 19 -0.78 24.04 -11.18
CA ARG A 19 0.59 24.35 -11.57
C ARG A 19 1.04 23.25 -12.51
N THR A 20 0.99 23.58 -13.79
CA THR A 20 1.68 22.85 -14.85
C THR A 20 3.18 22.84 -14.50
N PHE A 21 3.67 21.71 -13.99
CA PHE A 21 5.11 21.50 -13.87
C PHE A 21 5.68 21.25 -15.27
N LEU A 22 6.31 22.28 -15.84
CA LEU A 22 7.22 22.11 -16.97
C LEU A 22 8.49 21.45 -16.43
N ILE A 23 8.63 20.14 -16.62
CA ILE A 23 9.90 19.45 -16.41
C ILE A 23 10.79 19.82 -17.60
N ALA A 24 11.63 20.84 -17.43
CA ALA A 24 12.72 21.13 -18.35
C ALA A 24 13.83 20.10 -18.14
N VAL A 25 13.84 19.03 -18.93
CA VAL A 25 14.99 18.12 -19.01
C VAL A 25 16.07 18.80 -19.83
N VAL A 26 17.00 19.49 -19.17
CA VAL A 26 18.24 19.96 -19.80
C VAL A 26 19.18 18.76 -19.92
N MET A 27 19.04 18.00 -21.00
CA MET A 27 20.04 17.00 -21.41
C MET A 27 21.26 17.73 -21.97
N ALA A 28 22.31 17.85 -21.17
CA ALA A 28 23.62 18.24 -21.65
C ALA A 28 24.45 16.98 -21.98
N GLY A 29 24.59 16.67 -23.27
CA GLY A 29 25.79 15.98 -23.78
C GLY A 29 25.59 14.60 -24.42
N LEU A 30 25.94 14.56 -25.71
CA LEU A 30 26.29 13.41 -26.57
C LEU A 30 25.18 12.47 -27.11
N ALA A 31 24.58 12.95 -28.21
CA ALA A 31 24.51 12.28 -29.52
C ALA A 31 24.29 10.74 -29.59
N LEU A 32 23.01 10.35 -29.69
CA LEU A 32 22.48 9.47 -30.75
C LEU A 32 20.97 9.67 -30.79
N ALA A 33 20.51 10.35 -31.83
CA ALA A 33 19.13 10.80 -31.98
C ALA A 33 18.22 9.63 -32.40
N MET A 34 17.53 9.01 -31.45
CA MET A 34 16.20 8.46 -31.70
C MET A 34 15.17 9.49 -31.24
N VAL A 35 14.61 10.21 -32.21
CA VAL A 35 13.43 11.07 -32.00
C VAL A 35 12.22 10.14 -31.89
N VAL A 36 11.94 9.65 -30.68
CA VAL A 36 10.65 9.04 -30.38
C VAL A 36 9.66 10.19 -30.20
N ALA A 37 8.84 10.43 -31.22
CA ALA A 37 7.73 11.36 -31.15
C ALA A 37 6.70 10.80 -30.15
N ILE A 38 6.76 11.25 -28.89
CA ILE A 38 5.74 10.94 -27.89
C ILE A 38 4.55 11.84 -28.18
N THR A 39 3.56 11.32 -28.90
CA THR A 39 2.25 11.95 -29.00
C THR A 39 1.57 11.83 -27.64
N VAL A 40 1.60 12.90 -26.87
CA VAL A 40 0.86 13.02 -25.61
C VAL A 40 -0.62 12.96 -25.95
N VAL A 41 -1.26 11.82 -25.73
CA VAL A 41 -2.72 11.72 -25.83
C VAL A 41 -3.28 12.37 -24.55
N SER A 42 -3.69 13.63 -24.66
CA SER A 42 -4.40 14.32 -23.59
C SER A 42 -5.82 13.74 -23.51
N SER A 43 -5.99 12.70 -22.69
CA SER A 43 -7.32 12.21 -22.32
C SER A 43 -7.98 13.26 -21.43
N THR A 44 -8.77 14.16 -22.02
CA THR A 44 -9.67 15.05 -21.30
C THR A 44 -10.80 14.21 -20.71
N THR A 45 -10.64 13.73 -19.49
CA THR A 45 -11.75 13.17 -18.71
C THR A 45 -12.68 14.30 -18.31
N GLY A 46 -13.90 14.24 -18.86
CA GLY A 46 -14.97 15.19 -18.59
C GLY A 46 -15.36 15.19 -17.11
N ILE A 47 -15.60 16.39 -16.60
CA ILE A 47 -16.19 16.65 -15.29
C ILE A 47 -17.65 16.17 -15.36
N THR A 48 -17.95 15.01 -14.77
CA THR A 48 -19.33 14.52 -14.61
C THR A 48 -19.67 14.46 -13.12
N GLY A 49 -20.59 15.34 -12.72
CA GLY A 49 -21.69 15.08 -11.77
C GLY A 49 -21.40 14.77 -10.29
N PRO A 50 -22.07 15.45 -9.34
CA PRO A 50 -22.11 15.00 -7.95
C PRO A 50 -23.05 13.79 -7.78
N GLY A 51 -22.51 12.70 -7.24
CA GLY A 51 -23.20 11.81 -6.31
C GLY A 51 -24.26 10.87 -6.88
N ALA A 52 -23.84 9.85 -7.63
CA ALA A 52 -24.57 8.58 -7.67
C ALA A 52 -23.82 7.61 -6.76
N ALA A 53 -24.48 7.13 -5.70
CA ALA A 53 -23.98 6.04 -4.89
C ALA A 53 -23.90 4.80 -5.79
N GLU A 54 -22.69 4.45 -6.22
CA GLU A 54 -22.44 3.16 -6.86
C GLU A 54 -22.70 2.10 -5.78
N ALA A 55 -23.87 1.47 -5.88
CA ALA A 55 -24.13 0.23 -5.18
C ALA A 55 -23.11 -0.77 -5.72
N GLY A 56 -21.99 -0.90 -5.00
CA GLY A 56 -20.91 -1.79 -5.35
C GLY A 56 -21.46 -3.20 -5.40
N GLU A 57 -21.66 -3.70 -6.61
CA GLU A 57 -21.88 -5.10 -6.86
C GLU A 57 -20.70 -5.82 -6.20
N SER A 58 -20.97 -6.67 -5.22
CA SER A 58 -19.95 -7.42 -4.51
C SER A 58 -19.35 -8.42 -5.47
N GLN A 59 -18.40 -7.98 -6.29
CA GLN A 59 -17.72 -8.83 -7.24
C GLN A 59 -16.98 -9.89 -6.43
N GLU A 60 -17.47 -11.12 -6.51
CA GLU A 60 -16.77 -12.29 -6.00
C GLU A 60 -15.47 -12.43 -6.79
N VAL A 61 -14.38 -12.69 -6.08
CA VAL A 61 -13.04 -12.84 -6.65
C VAL A 61 -12.59 -14.26 -6.41
N THR A 62 -11.95 -14.89 -7.40
CA THR A 62 -11.40 -16.23 -7.22
C THR A 62 -10.19 -16.20 -6.28
N ARG A 63 -9.92 -17.31 -5.59
CA ARG A 63 -8.74 -17.47 -4.73
C ARG A 63 -7.45 -17.06 -5.44
N ASP A 64 -7.26 -17.57 -6.66
CA ASP A 64 -6.06 -17.34 -7.45
C ASP A 64 -5.90 -15.86 -7.83
N GLU A 65 -7.00 -15.20 -8.18
CA GLU A 65 -7.00 -13.76 -8.49
C GLU A 65 -6.66 -12.93 -7.25
N TRP A 66 -7.24 -13.27 -6.09
CA TRP A 66 -6.93 -12.59 -4.84
C TRP A 66 -5.46 -12.81 -4.42
N LEU A 67 -4.96 -14.04 -4.48
CA LEU A 67 -3.57 -14.39 -4.18
C LEU A 67 -2.57 -13.74 -5.16
N LYS A 68 -3.01 -13.40 -6.36
CA LYS A 68 -2.16 -12.75 -7.36
C LYS A 68 -1.96 -11.26 -7.10
N SER A 69 -2.93 -10.55 -6.52
CA SER A 69 -2.83 -9.08 -6.33
C SER A 69 -2.63 -8.68 -4.88
N PHE A 70 -3.40 -9.27 -3.96
CA PHE A 70 -3.48 -8.80 -2.59
C PHE A 70 -2.14 -8.88 -1.82
N PRO A 71 -1.30 -9.93 -1.98
CA PRO A 71 0.01 -9.97 -1.34
C PRO A 71 0.90 -8.78 -1.70
N PHE A 72 0.85 -8.32 -2.95
CA PHE A 72 1.63 -7.16 -3.40
C PHE A 72 1.12 -5.86 -2.79
N GLU A 73 -0.19 -5.72 -2.62
CA GLU A 73 -0.80 -4.57 -1.94
C GLU A 73 -0.39 -4.50 -0.47
N VAL A 74 -0.31 -5.64 0.22
CA VAL A 74 0.17 -5.70 1.61
C VAL A 74 1.63 -5.27 1.71
N VAL A 75 2.48 -5.72 0.78
CA VAL A 75 3.89 -5.33 0.74
C VAL A 75 4.05 -3.83 0.45
N ASP A 76 3.33 -3.31 -0.54
CA ASP A 76 3.33 -1.87 -0.86
C ASP A 76 2.89 -1.07 0.36
N TYR A 77 1.80 -1.48 1.01
CA TYR A 77 1.29 -0.85 2.22
C TYR A 77 2.33 -0.82 3.35
N PHE A 78 3.02 -1.93 3.64
CA PHE A 78 4.06 -1.94 4.69
C PHE A 78 5.26 -1.03 4.38
N CYS A 79 5.54 -0.80 3.10
CA CYS A 79 6.71 -0.05 2.66
C CYS A 79 6.45 1.41 2.33
N GLN A 80 5.25 1.93 2.60
CA GLN A 80 4.99 3.36 2.52
C GLN A 80 5.80 4.12 3.58
N GLU A 81 6.41 5.25 3.20
CA GLU A 81 7.27 6.05 4.10
C GLU A 81 6.55 6.53 5.37
N SER A 82 5.23 6.71 5.30
CA SER A 82 4.38 7.13 6.42
C SER A 82 4.09 6.01 7.43
N MET A 83 4.51 4.78 7.16
CA MET A 83 4.17 3.62 7.97
C MET A 83 5.15 3.38 9.10
N PHE A 84 4.67 2.76 10.18
CA PHE A 84 5.43 2.50 11.40
C PHE A 84 6.78 1.83 11.12
N PHE A 85 6.82 0.84 10.23
CA PHE A 85 8.05 0.11 9.91
C PHE A 85 9.12 1.00 9.27
N MET A 86 8.74 1.86 8.33
CA MET A 86 9.67 2.80 7.68
C MET A 86 10.11 3.93 8.62
N GLN A 87 9.24 4.35 9.54
CA GLN A 87 9.56 5.40 10.50
C GLN A 87 10.45 4.91 11.64
N CYS A 88 10.16 3.74 12.19
CA CYS A 88 10.79 3.22 13.40
C CYS A 88 11.95 2.26 13.18
N PHE A 89 12.17 1.81 11.95
CA PHE A 89 13.33 1.01 11.60
C PHE A 89 14.20 1.71 10.56
N GLU A 90 15.51 1.48 10.63
CA GLU A 90 16.47 1.88 9.62
C GLU A 90 16.46 0.86 8.49
N VAL A 91 15.43 0.94 7.64
CA VAL A 91 15.25 0.04 6.49
C VAL A 91 15.18 0.85 5.21
N THR A 92 15.91 0.44 4.18
CA THR A 92 15.78 1.04 2.85
C THR A 92 14.49 0.57 2.17
N PRO A 93 13.93 1.30 1.18
CA PRO A 93 12.74 0.85 0.45
C PRO A 93 12.92 -0.54 -0.17
N HIS A 94 14.11 -0.85 -0.68
CA HIS A 94 14.41 -2.15 -1.26
C HIS A 94 14.43 -3.27 -0.22
N GLU A 95 15.07 -3.05 0.93
CA GLU A 95 15.08 -4.02 2.02
C GLU A 95 13.68 -4.22 2.61
N CYS A 96 12.87 -3.16 2.68
CA CYS A 96 11.49 -3.27 3.14
C CYS A 96 10.72 -4.25 2.26
N ILE A 97 10.77 -4.06 0.93
CA ILE A 97 10.08 -4.94 -0.02
C ILE A 97 10.55 -6.38 0.16
N GLN A 98 11.87 -6.62 0.24
CA GLN A 98 12.41 -7.97 0.39
C GLN A 98 11.92 -8.68 1.65
N VAL A 99 12.00 -8.01 2.80
CA VAL A 99 11.66 -8.62 4.09
C VAL A 99 10.13 -8.72 4.23
N ALA A 100 9.38 -7.71 3.79
CA ALA A 100 7.91 -7.74 3.79
C ALA A 100 7.36 -8.84 2.87
N SER A 101 7.88 -8.98 1.64
CA SER A 101 7.52 -10.08 0.75
C SER A 101 7.79 -11.44 1.40
N SER A 102 8.97 -11.64 1.98
CA SER A 102 9.29 -12.88 2.69
C SER A 102 8.35 -13.16 3.87
N ALA A 103 7.92 -12.12 4.61
CA ALA A 103 6.97 -12.27 5.71
C ALA A 103 5.55 -12.62 5.22
N VAL A 104 5.12 -12.01 4.11
CA VAL A 104 3.83 -12.30 3.47
C VAL A 104 3.81 -13.74 2.93
N ASP A 105 4.87 -14.17 2.22
CA ASP A 105 4.99 -15.53 1.68
C ASP A 105 4.91 -16.59 2.78
N ALA A 106 5.63 -16.38 3.89
CA ALA A 106 5.59 -17.28 5.05
C ALA A 106 4.18 -17.42 5.67
N CYS A 107 3.38 -16.35 5.63
CA CYS A 107 2.00 -16.38 6.10
C CYS A 107 1.06 -17.05 5.10
N LEU A 108 1.26 -16.83 3.80
CA LEU A 108 0.45 -17.45 2.75
C LEU A 108 0.60 -18.98 2.74
N GLU A 109 1.82 -19.51 2.93
CA GLU A 109 2.08 -20.95 2.95
C GLU A 109 1.17 -21.70 3.94
N TYR A 110 0.85 -21.09 5.08
CA TYR A 110 -0.07 -21.67 6.08
C TYR A 110 -1.55 -21.39 5.79
N MET A 111 -1.86 -20.27 5.11
CA MET A 111 -3.24 -19.82 4.88
C MET A 111 -3.85 -20.38 3.61
N GLU A 112 -3.06 -20.68 2.58
CA GLU A 112 -3.52 -21.04 1.24
C GLU A 112 -4.46 -22.27 1.24
N ALA A 113 -4.14 -23.27 2.08
CA ALA A 113 -4.96 -24.47 2.23
C ALA A 113 -6.33 -24.22 2.91
N GLN A 114 -6.51 -23.07 3.58
CA GLN A 114 -7.72 -22.72 4.32
C GLN A 114 -8.59 -21.70 3.57
N LEU A 115 -8.08 -21.07 2.52
CA LEU A 115 -8.84 -20.13 1.70
C LEU A 115 -9.97 -20.86 0.96
N PRO A 116 -11.17 -20.27 0.83
CA PRO A 116 -12.20 -20.79 -0.06
C PRO A 116 -11.82 -20.58 -1.54
N ASP A 117 -12.47 -21.29 -2.47
CA ASP A 117 -12.22 -21.15 -3.92
C ASP A 117 -12.63 -19.77 -4.45
N THR A 118 -13.67 -19.19 -3.87
CA THR A 118 -14.16 -17.84 -4.16
C THR A 118 -14.24 -17.04 -2.88
N LEU A 119 -13.94 -15.75 -2.97
CA LEU A 119 -14.03 -14.80 -1.87
C LEU A 119 -15.02 -13.70 -2.24
N ASP A 120 -16.11 -13.62 -1.48
CA ASP A 120 -16.95 -12.45 -1.45
C ASP A 120 -16.23 -11.28 -0.72
N LYS A 121 -16.93 -10.16 -0.53
CA LYS A 121 -16.35 -9.00 0.16
C LYS A 121 -15.95 -9.33 1.61
N ASP A 122 -16.81 -10.00 2.37
CA ASP A 122 -16.59 -10.23 3.80
C ASP A 122 -15.46 -11.26 4.03
N ALA A 123 -15.38 -12.28 3.17
CA ALA A 123 -14.27 -13.21 3.14
C ALA A 123 -12.95 -12.50 2.80
N ARG A 124 -12.92 -11.63 1.79
CA ARG A 124 -11.71 -10.85 1.45
C ARG A 124 -11.26 -9.98 2.61
N ASP A 125 -12.18 -9.30 3.28
CA ASP A 125 -11.86 -8.45 4.44
C ASP A 125 -11.29 -9.28 5.60
N LEU A 126 -11.90 -10.42 5.91
CA LEU A 126 -11.44 -11.33 6.96
C LEU A 126 -10.05 -11.90 6.66
N TRP A 127 -9.86 -12.47 5.47
CA TRP A 127 -8.61 -13.10 5.07
C TRP A 127 -7.50 -12.07 4.88
N GLY A 128 -7.84 -10.89 4.37
CA GLY A 128 -6.92 -9.77 4.24
C GLY A 128 -6.42 -9.28 5.60
N ALA A 129 -7.32 -9.07 6.57
CA ALA A 129 -6.94 -8.71 7.93
C ALA A 129 -6.05 -9.77 8.58
N ARG A 130 -6.35 -11.06 8.37
CA ARG A 130 -5.54 -12.17 8.90
C ARG A 130 -4.15 -12.21 8.28
N LEU A 131 -4.04 -11.99 6.97
CA LEU A 131 -2.74 -11.94 6.27
C LEU A 131 -1.90 -10.76 6.76
N VAL A 132 -2.48 -9.56 6.81
CA VAL A 132 -1.79 -8.34 7.29
C VAL A 132 -1.31 -8.51 8.73
N SER A 133 -2.15 -9.07 9.62
CA SER A 133 -1.78 -9.31 11.02
C SER A 133 -0.63 -10.31 11.16
N CYS A 134 -0.68 -11.43 10.43
CA CYS A 134 0.38 -12.43 10.42
C CYS A 134 1.69 -11.84 9.88
N ALA A 135 1.64 -11.24 8.70
CA ALA A 135 2.82 -10.70 8.02
C ALA A 135 3.44 -9.55 8.82
N GLY A 136 2.63 -8.69 9.43
CA GLY A 136 3.11 -7.61 10.30
C GLY A 136 3.91 -8.13 11.50
N SER A 137 3.44 -9.19 12.16
CA SER A 137 4.16 -9.81 13.28
C SER A 137 5.47 -10.46 12.86
N VAL A 138 5.45 -11.22 11.75
CA VAL A 138 6.66 -11.86 11.20
C VAL A 138 7.68 -10.81 10.75
N TYR A 139 7.20 -9.75 10.09
CA TYR A 139 8.03 -8.66 9.62
C TYR A 139 8.70 -7.90 10.77
N GLU A 140 7.94 -7.55 11.81
CA GLU A 140 8.47 -6.88 13.00
C GLU A 140 9.55 -7.74 13.68
N GLN A 141 9.30 -9.03 13.85
CA GLN A 141 10.27 -9.95 14.42
C GLN A 141 11.55 -10.03 13.59
N ALA A 142 11.44 -10.03 12.26
CA ALA A 142 12.59 -10.03 11.36
C ALA A 142 13.43 -8.76 11.50
N LEU A 143 12.78 -7.58 11.56
CA LEU A 143 13.48 -6.30 11.71
C LEU A 143 14.12 -6.13 13.10
N ARG A 144 13.44 -6.54 14.17
CA ARG A 144 14.00 -6.52 15.53
C ARG A 144 15.25 -7.39 15.66
N LYS A 145 15.27 -8.57 15.02
CA LYS A 145 16.45 -9.46 15.00
C LYS A 145 17.68 -8.84 14.32
N ARG A 146 17.47 -7.92 13.37
CA ARG A 146 18.55 -7.19 12.68
C ARG A 146 19.05 -5.95 13.43
N LEU A 147 18.52 -5.67 14.62
CA LEU A 147 18.85 -4.51 15.46
C LEU A 147 18.67 -3.16 14.73
N MET A 148 17.70 -3.08 13.82
CA MET A 148 17.44 -1.88 13.01
C MET A 148 16.47 -0.89 13.67
N PHE A 149 16.22 -1.00 14.98
CA PHE A 149 15.20 -0.21 15.67
C PHE A 149 15.74 1.15 16.10
N LYS A 150 15.04 2.23 15.75
CA LYS A 150 15.38 3.60 16.16
C LYS A 150 14.85 3.86 17.57
N ASP A 151 15.74 4.24 18.49
CA ASP A 151 15.34 4.65 19.84
C ASP A 151 14.80 6.08 19.81
N THR A 152 13.52 6.21 19.50
CA THR A 152 12.78 7.47 19.58
C THR A 152 11.58 7.28 20.49
N GLN A 153 11.14 8.35 21.16
CA GLN A 153 9.95 8.32 22.02
C GLN A 153 8.71 7.75 21.31
N MET A 154 8.57 8.02 20.01
CA MET A 154 7.45 7.53 19.20
C MET A 154 7.52 6.01 18.96
N CYS A 155 8.72 5.46 18.81
CA CYS A 155 8.93 4.05 18.46
C CYS A 155 8.93 3.15 19.69
N SER A 156 9.31 3.69 20.86
CA SER A 156 9.43 2.97 22.11
C SER A 156 8.14 2.96 22.96
N ASP A 157 7.03 3.54 22.48
CA ASP A 157 5.74 3.56 23.21
C ASP A 157 5.03 2.20 23.12
N PRO A 158 4.88 1.46 24.24
CA PRO A 158 4.21 0.15 24.25
C PRO A 158 2.67 0.25 24.15
N SER A 159 2.11 1.46 24.12
CA SER A 159 0.65 1.69 24.07
C SER A 159 0.09 1.73 22.65
N ARG A 160 0.95 1.63 21.63
CA ARG A 160 0.59 1.54 20.21
C ARG A 160 0.37 0.10 19.77
#